data_AF-A0A8H5JWH4-F1
#
_entry.id   AF-A0A8H5JWH4-F1
#
_cell.length_a   1.000
_cell.length_b   1.000
_cell.length_c   1.000
_cell.angle_alpha   90.00
_cell.angle_beta   90.00
_cell.angle_gamma   90.00
#
_symmetry.space_group_name_H-M   'P 1'
#
loop_
_entity.id
_entity.type
_entity.pdbx_description
1 polymer ?
#
loop_
_entity_poly.entity_id
_entity_poly.type
_entity_poly.pdbx_seq_one_letter_code
_entity_poly.pdbx_strand_id
1 'polypeptide(L)'
;MDRTSGLALDLAVEKSPMIVVQMLLEHGAHPQYSRPLHEAIKRLHCHLIPGAQTGWRPLMEMALNHGAKINAKTYSGGTALSRAVHYKNWEIVEFLIEKGSDPFVKCPASKHDSFDSALKFEDKPWQRSREVKEYLKGLMSGSKLGIGGEALDEARKNPLVRIIEKVKSRHEARLLSA
;
A
#
# COMPACT_ATOMS: atom_id res chain seq x y z
N MET A 1 -18.34 -22.51 0.00
CA MET A 1 -17.21 -21.57 0.18
C MET A 1 -17.79 -20.19 0.38
N ASP A 2 -17.85 -19.74 1.62
CA ASP A 2 -18.71 -18.63 1.99
C ASP A 2 -18.07 -17.27 1.69
N ARG A 3 -18.37 -16.72 0.50
CA ARG A 3 -17.96 -15.36 0.09
C ARG A 3 -18.57 -14.27 1.00
N THR A 4 -19.54 -14.61 1.84
CA THR A 4 -20.19 -13.66 2.75
C THR A 4 -19.32 -13.34 3.98
N SER A 5 -18.48 -14.27 4.41
CA SER A 5 -17.58 -14.06 5.57
C SER A 5 -16.59 -12.90 5.37
N GLY A 6 -16.04 -12.76 4.16
CA GLY A 6 -15.18 -11.62 3.81
C GLY A 6 -15.95 -10.31 3.70
N LEU A 7 -17.20 -10.35 3.26
CA LEU A 7 -18.04 -9.15 3.11
C LEU A 7 -18.38 -8.51 4.46
N ALA A 8 -18.64 -9.34 5.48
CA ALA A 8 -18.93 -8.87 6.83
C ALA A 8 -17.73 -8.11 7.44
N LEU A 9 -16.52 -8.63 7.26
CA LEU A 9 -15.30 -7.99 7.74
C LEU A 9 -15.01 -6.67 7.00
N ASP A 10 -15.18 -6.66 5.68
CA ASP A 10 -14.97 -5.44 4.86
C ASP A 10 -15.93 -4.31 5.30
N LEU A 11 -17.21 -4.63 5.53
CA LEU A 11 -18.19 -3.67 6.03
C LEU A 11 -17.88 -3.18 7.45
N ALA A 12 -17.44 -4.08 8.33
CA ALA A 12 -17.06 -3.70 9.69
C ALA A 12 -15.86 -2.76 9.71
N VAL A 13 -14.86 -3.02 8.86
CA VAL A 13 -13.70 -2.14 8.70
C VAL A 13 -14.12 -0.76 8.20
N GLU A 14 -15.06 -0.69 7.25
CA GLU A 14 -15.57 0.57 6.71
C GLU A 14 -16.37 1.39 7.73
N LYS A 15 -17.28 0.75 8.47
CA LYS A 15 -18.35 1.46 9.20
C LYS A 15 -18.37 1.26 10.71
N SER A 16 -17.74 0.22 11.24
CA SER A 16 -17.88 -0.16 12.65
C SER A 16 -16.69 0.31 13.52
N PRO A 17 -16.86 0.42 14.84
CA PRO A 17 -15.75 0.64 15.77
C PRO A 17 -14.70 -0.49 15.71
N MET A 18 -13.46 -0.18 16.07
CA MET A 18 -12.34 -1.13 16.03
C MET A 18 -12.62 -2.44 16.79
N ILE A 19 -13.35 -2.36 17.91
CA ILE A 19 -13.72 -3.54 18.72
C ILE A 19 -14.55 -4.56 17.93
N VAL A 20 -15.43 -4.11 17.04
CA VAL A 20 -16.25 -5.01 16.21
C VAL A 20 -15.37 -5.74 15.20
N VAL A 21 -14.40 -5.03 14.61
CA VAL A 21 -13.43 -5.64 13.69
C VAL A 21 -12.58 -6.68 14.42
N GLN A 22 -12.11 -6.35 15.62
CA GLN A 22 -11.34 -7.26 16.46
C GLN A 22 -12.14 -8.54 16.79
N MET A 23 -13.38 -8.38 17.26
CA MET A 23 -14.25 -9.53 17.56
C MET A 23 -14.45 -10.42 16.35
N LEU A 24 -14.70 -9.85 15.16
CA LEU A 24 -14.87 -10.64 13.94
C LEU A 24 -13.61 -11.43 13.59
N LEU A 25 -12.44 -10.81 13.68
CA LEU A 25 -11.16 -11.48 13.44
C LEU A 25 -10.88 -12.60 14.44
N GLU A 26 -11.17 -12.37 15.72
CA GLU A 26 -11.02 -13.36 16.81
C GLU A 26 -11.99 -14.55 16.66
N HIS A 27 -13.20 -14.31 16.12
CA HIS A 27 -14.24 -15.32 15.95
C HIS A 27 -14.24 -15.97 14.55
N GLY A 28 -13.10 -15.93 13.85
CA GLY A 28 -12.88 -16.71 12.63
C GLY A 28 -13.22 -16.01 11.31
N ALA A 29 -13.34 -14.68 11.29
CA ALA A 29 -13.36 -13.95 10.03
C ALA A 29 -12.03 -14.15 9.28
N HIS A 30 -12.11 -14.48 7.99
CA HIS A 30 -10.94 -14.78 7.16
C HIS A 30 -10.55 -13.58 6.28
N PRO A 31 -9.63 -12.70 6.72
CA PRO A 31 -9.23 -11.51 5.95
C PRO A 31 -8.51 -11.85 4.65
N GLN A 32 -8.01 -13.08 4.48
CA GLN A 32 -7.35 -13.56 3.26
C GLN A 32 -8.28 -13.59 2.02
N TYR A 33 -9.60 -13.61 2.25
CA TYR A 33 -10.64 -13.58 1.22
C TYR A 33 -11.38 -12.25 1.17
N SER A 34 -10.97 -11.29 1.99
CA SER A 34 -11.56 -9.96 2.09
C SER A 34 -10.53 -8.87 1.73
N ARG A 35 -10.93 -7.60 1.81
CA ARG A 35 -10.12 -6.43 1.43
C ARG A 35 -10.12 -5.38 2.53
N PRO A 36 -9.70 -5.74 3.77
CA PRO A 36 -9.79 -4.83 4.90
C PRO A 36 -8.87 -3.62 4.72
N LEU A 37 -7.73 -3.78 4.06
CA LEU A 37 -6.81 -2.68 3.79
C LEU A 37 -7.42 -1.63 2.86
N HIS A 38 -8.19 -2.05 1.84
CA HIS A 38 -8.87 -1.13 0.93
C HIS A 38 -9.96 -0.35 1.62
N GLU A 39 -10.74 -1.01 2.48
CA GLU A 39 -11.82 -0.36 3.23
C GLU A 39 -11.29 0.54 4.33
N ALA A 40 -10.17 0.19 4.99
CA ALA A 40 -9.51 1.07 5.95
C ALA A 40 -9.05 2.38 5.29
N ILE A 41 -8.47 2.31 4.10
CA ILE A 41 -8.05 3.48 3.33
C ILE A 41 -9.26 4.32 2.88
N LYS A 42 -10.34 3.66 2.46
CA LYS A 42 -11.58 4.32 2.07
C LYS A 42 -12.20 5.07 3.26
N ARG A 43 -12.28 4.42 4.42
CA ARG A 43 -12.78 4.99 5.68
C ARG A 43 -12.03 6.25 6.09
N LEU A 44 -10.70 6.23 5.98
CA LEU A 44 -9.87 7.39 6.25
C LEU A 44 -10.15 8.54 5.30
N HIS A 45 -10.32 8.25 4.02
CA HIS A 45 -10.54 9.27 3.02
C HIS A 45 -11.95 9.88 3.09
N CYS A 46 -12.97 9.12 3.50
CA CYS A 46 -14.35 9.62 3.49
C CYS A 46 -14.70 10.59 4.63
N HIS A 47 -13.78 10.97 5.53
CA HIS A 47 -13.93 12.02 6.57
C HIS A 47 -15.17 11.91 7.50
N LEU A 48 -15.98 10.86 7.39
CA LEU A 48 -17.27 10.73 8.08
C LEU A 48 -17.14 10.39 9.57
N ILE A 49 -15.93 10.17 10.10
CA ILE A 49 -15.72 9.79 11.50
C ILE A 49 -14.62 10.67 12.12
N PRO A 50 -14.96 11.54 13.08
CA PRO A 50 -13.97 12.23 13.91
C PRO A 50 -13.03 11.20 14.58
N GLY A 51 -11.72 11.39 14.45
CA GLY A 51 -10.72 10.46 15.02
C GLY A 51 -10.28 9.31 14.12
N ALA A 52 -10.74 9.22 12.86
CA ALA A 52 -10.26 8.19 11.93
C ALA A 52 -8.71 8.22 11.74
N GLN A 53 -8.10 9.41 11.89
CA GLN A 53 -6.66 9.61 11.79
C GLN A 53 -5.84 8.88 12.87
N THR A 54 -6.43 8.53 14.02
CA THR A 54 -5.68 7.94 15.15
C THR A 54 -5.80 6.40 15.25
N GLY A 55 -6.62 5.75 14.42
CA GLY A 55 -6.91 4.32 14.54
C GLY A 55 -6.51 3.46 13.33
N TRP A 56 -6.03 4.04 12.25
CA TRP A 56 -5.80 3.27 11.01
C TRP A 56 -4.61 2.32 11.09
N ARG A 57 -3.52 2.74 11.73
CA ARG A 57 -2.31 1.93 11.82
C ARG A 57 -2.57 0.64 12.62
N PRO A 58 -3.13 0.69 13.85
CA PRO A 58 -3.50 -0.52 14.59
C PRO A 58 -4.47 -1.42 13.82
N LEU A 59 -5.45 -0.82 13.12
CA LEU A 59 -6.43 -1.57 12.33
C LEU A 59 -5.78 -2.33 11.16
N MET A 60 -4.91 -1.67 10.40
CA MET A 60 -4.20 -2.29 9.28
C MET A 60 -3.20 -3.35 9.76
N GLU A 61 -2.51 -3.10 10.88
CA GLU A 61 -1.62 -4.10 11.49
C GLU A 61 -2.38 -5.33 11.97
N MET A 62 -3.50 -5.14 12.65
CA MET A 62 -4.36 -6.23 13.09
C MET A 62 -4.85 -7.06 11.90
N ALA A 63 -5.31 -6.41 10.82
CA ALA A 63 -5.74 -7.11 9.62
C ALA A 63 -4.59 -7.93 8.98
N LEU A 64 -3.39 -7.35 8.86
CA LEU A 64 -2.21 -8.03 8.33
C LEU A 64 -1.81 -9.23 9.20
N ASN A 65 -1.82 -9.08 10.53
CA ASN A 65 -1.49 -10.15 11.47
C ASN A 65 -2.46 -11.34 11.39
N HIS A 66 -3.72 -11.09 11.02
CA HIS A 66 -4.71 -12.14 10.80
C HIS A 66 -4.70 -12.71 9.37
N GLY A 67 -3.72 -12.36 8.54
CA GLY A 67 -3.53 -12.92 7.19
C GLY A 67 -4.17 -12.13 6.06
N ALA A 68 -4.49 -10.84 6.26
CA ALA A 68 -4.88 -9.97 5.15
C ALA A 68 -3.77 -9.91 4.09
N LYS A 69 -4.15 -10.09 2.82
CA LYS A 69 -3.18 -10.05 1.71
C LYS A 69 -2.83 -8.60 1.37
N ILE A 70 -1.58 -8.21 1.61
CA ILE A 70 -1.09 -6.84 1.36
C ILE A 70 -1.25 -6.37 -0.08
N ASN A 71 -1.09 -7.29 -1.04
CA ASN A 71 -1.24 -7.04 -2.47
C ASN A 71 -2.59 -7.54 -3.02
N ALA A 72 -3.62 -7.65 -2.16
CA ALA A 72 -4.97 -7.99 -2.60
C ALA A 72 -5.47 -7.00 -3.66
N LYS A 73 -6.27 -7.52 -4.61
CA LYS A 73 -6.85 -6.73 -5.69
C LYS A 73 -8.35 -6.54 -5.50
N THR A 74 -8.86 -5.35 -5.78
CA THR A 74 -10.30 -5.10 -5.92
C THR A 74 -10.85 -5.75 -7.19
N TYR A 75 -12.18 -5.68 -7.41
CA TYR A 75 -12.79 -6.09 -8.68
C TYR A 75 -12.28 -5.25 -9.88
N SER A 76 -11.96 -3.97 -9.66
CA SER A 76 -11.27 -3.12 -10.64
C SER A 76 -9.75 -3.40 -10.73
N GLY A 77 -9.26 -4.31 -9.89
CA GLY A 77 -7.87 -4.73 -9.78
C GLY A 77 -6.91 -3.75 -9.12
N GLY A 78 -7.44 -2.76 -8.41
CA GLY A 78 -6.67 -1.84 -7.57
C GLY A 78 -6.11 -2.52 -6.31
N THR A 79 -4.90 -2.15 -5.90
CA THR A 79 -4.30 -2.58 -4.64
C THR A 79 -4.57 -1.56 -3.52
N ALA A 80 -4.30 -1.96 -2.27
CA ALA A 80 -4.36 -1.02 -1.16
C ALA A 80 -3.39 0.16 -1.41
N LEU A 81 -2.17 -0.15 -1.88
CA LEU A 81 -1.17 0.85 -2.20
C LEU A 81 -1.60 1.81 -3.32
N SER A 82 -2.20 1.29 -4.41
CA SER A 82 -2.66 2.16 -5.51
C SER A 82 -3.74 3.13 -5.04
N ARG A 83 -4.61 2.70 -4.12
CA ARG A 83 -5.65 3.54 -3.53
C ARG A 83 -5.07 4.57 -2.56
N ALA A 84 -4.09 4.20 -1.74
CA ALA A 84 -3.38 5.14 -0.85
C ALA A 84 -2.66 6.24 -1.65
N VAL A 85 -1.99 5.86 -2.75
CA VAL A 85 -1.34 6.80 -3.68
C VAL A 85 -2.37 7.72 -4.35
N HIS A 86 -3.49 7.16 -4.85
CA HIS A 86 -4.56 7.95 -5.46
C HIS A 86 -5.12 9.03 -4.51
N TYR A 87 -5.31 8.67 -3.23
CA TYR A 87 -5.75 9.62 -2.21
C TYR A 87 -4.62 10.47 -1.62
N LYS A 88 -3.37 10.32 -2.11
CA LYS A 88 -2.17 11.02 -1.64
C LYS A 88 -1.94 10.90 -0.13
N ASN A 89 -2.34 9.77 0.45
CA ASN A 89 -2.12 9.50 1.85
C ASN A 89 -0.73 8.88 2.04
N TRP A 90 0.30 9.74 2.04
CA TRP A 90 1.70 9.32 2.06
C TRP A 90 2.11 8.55 3.31
N GLU A 91 1.43 8.77 4.44
CA GLU A 91 1.68 8.00 5.68
C GLU A 91 1.26 6.54 5.53
N ILE A 92 0.12 6.27 4.90
CA ILE A 92 -0.31 4.91 4.59
C ILE A 92 0.59 4.29 3.51
N VAL A 93 1.00 5.07 2.52
CA VAL A 93 1.93 4.62 1.48
C VAL A 93 3.24 4.15 2.12
N GLU A 94 3.84 4.95 3.01
CA GLU A 94 5.04 4.57 3.76
C GLU A 94 4.80 3.30 4.57
N PHE A 95 3.69 3.21 5.31
CA PHE A 95 3.34 2.01 6.07
C PHE A 95 3.19 0.74 5.20
N LEU A 96 2.49 0.83 4.07
CA LEU A 96 2.30 -0.32 3.17
C LEU A 96 3.62 -0.78 2.55
N ILE A 97 4.50 0.15 2.17
CA ILE A 97 5.84 -0.18 1.69
C ILE A 97 6.68 -0.82 2.80
N GLU A 98 6.63 -0.29 4.03
CA GLU A 98 7.29 -0.89 5.21
C GLU A 98 6.83 -2.33 5.47
N LYS A 99 5.55 -2.64 5.22
CA LYS A 99 4.99 -4.00 5.38
C LYS A 99 5.22 -4.89 4.15
N GLY A 100 5.93 -4.42 3.13
CA GLY A 100 6.30 -5.22 1.94
C GLY A 100 5.29 -5.18 0.79
N SER A 101 4.50 -4.12 0.67
CA SER A 101 3.59 -3.95 -0.48
C SER A 101 4.38 -3.72 -1.77
N ASP A 102 3.90 -4.31 -2.87
CA ASP A 102 4.53 -4.17 -4.19
C ASP A 102 3.92 -2.98 -4.96
N PRO A 103 4.69 -1.90 -5.24
CA PRO A 103 4.23 -0.74 -6.00
C PRO A 103 3.99 -1.02 -7.49
N PHE A 104 4.49 -2.15 -8.03
CA PHE A 104 4.44 -2.49 -9.45
C PHE A 104 3.26 -3.40 -9.81
N VAL A 105 2.37 -3.67 -8.86
CA VAL A 105 1.16 -4.44 -9.13
C VAL A 105 0.22 -3.65 -10.04
N LYS A 106 0.09 -4.12 -11.28
CA LYS A 106 -0.77 -3.48 -12.28
C LYS A 106 -2.24 -3.70 -11.98
N CYS A 107 -3.01 -2.62 -12.15
CA CYS A 107 -4.46 -2.65 -12.23
C CYS A 107 -4.87 -3.06 -13.66
N PRO A 108 -5.61 -4.16 -13.86
CA PRO A 108 -6.08 -4.57 -15.19
C PRO A 108 -6.99 -3.52 -15.83
N ALA A 109 -7.77 -2.77 -15.03
CA ALA A 109 -8.72 -1.78 -15.53
C ALA A 109 -8.05 -0.51 -16.08
N SER A 110 -6.99 -0.01 -15.44
CA SER A 110 -6.29 1.22 -15.86
C SER A 110 -4.99 0.96 -16.63
N LYS A 111 -4.46 -0.27 -16.62
CA LYS A 111 -3.11 -0.64 -17.07
C LYS A 111 -1.95 0.06 -16.35
N HIS A 112 -2.25 0.99 -15.44
CA HIS A 112 -1.29 1.70 -14.60
C HIS A 112 -1.03 0.95 -13.29
N ASP A 113 0.20 1.02 -12.78
CA ASP A 113 0.56 0.57 -11.44
C ASP A 113 0.54 1.75 -10.43
N SER A 114 0.79 1.45 -9.15
CA SER A 114 0.83 2.49 -8.11
C SER A 114 1.95 3.49 -8.37
N PHE A 115 3.05 3.02 -8.98
CA PHE A 115 4.19 3.84 -9.38
C PHE A 115 3.81 4.88 -10.43
N ASP A 116 3.10 4.46 -11.48
CA ASP A 116 2.61 5.31 -12.57
C ASP A 116 1.56 6.32 -12.06
N SER A 117 0.75 5.91 -11.07
CA SER A 117 -0.34 6.73 -10.52
C SER A 117 0.13 7.80 -9.50
N ALA A 118 1.39 7.74 -9.04
CA ALA A 118 1.91 8.65 -8.01
C ALA A 118 2.22 10.07 -8.51
N LEU A 119 2.18 10.29 -9.82
CA LEU A 119 2.36 11.60 -10.44
C LEU A 119 1.04 12.05 -11.08
N LYS A 120 0.74 13.34 -10.96
CA LYS A 120 -0.38 13.95 -11.71
C LYS A 120 -0.11 13.77 -13.21
N PHE A 121 -1.21 13.69 -13.96
CA PHE A 121 -1.36 13.80 -15.42
C PHE A 121 -0.64 15.01 -16.05
N GLU A 122 0.66 15.15 -15.87
CA GLU A 122 1.48 15.96 -16.76
C GLU A 122 2.07 14.98 -17.78
N ASP A 123 1.59 15.11 -19.01
CA ASP A 123 1.93 14.35 -20.21
C ASP A 123 3.43 14.33 -20.51
N LYS A 124 4.20 13.63 -19.68
CA LYS A 124 5.57 13.22 -19.97
C LYS A 124 5.70 11.75 -19.59
N PRO A 125 5.46 10.82 -20.53
CA PRO A 125 5.79 9.43 -20.31
C PRO A 125 7.26 9.39 -19.89
N TRP A 126 7.51 8.86 -18.69
CA TRP A 126 8.84 8.64 -18.15
C TRP A 126 9.67 7.88 -19.18
N GLN A 127 10.56 8.57 -19.89
CA GLN A 127 11.36 7.96 -20.96
C GLN A 127 12.24 6.82 -20.42
N ARG A 128 12.52 6.83 -19.11
CA ARG A 128 13.28 5.81 -18.37
C ARG A 128 12.46 5.07 -17.31
N SER A 129 11.13 4.95 -17.48
CA SER A 129 10.27 4.22 -16.51
C SER A 129 10.75 2.81 -16.23
N ARG A 130 11.29 2.13 -17.24
CA ARG A 130 11.81 0.77 -17.12
C ARG A 130 13.05 0.70 -16.23
N GLU A 131 14.03 1.56 -16.46
CA GLU A 131 15.29 1.60 -15.70
C GLU A 131 15.02 1.90 -14.22
N VAL A 132 14.15 2.88 -13.94
CA VAL A 132 13.76 3.23 -12.56
C VAL A 132 12.96 2.11 -11.90
N LYS A 133 12.04 1.45 -12.62
CA LYS A 133 11.33 0.27 -12.11
C LYS A 133 12.28 -0.89 -11.82
N GLU A 134 13.27 -1.14 -12.66
CA GLU A 134 14.30 -2.16 -12.45
C GLU A 134 15.19 -1.81 -11.25
N TYR A 135 15.60 -0.56 -11.11
CA TYR A 135 16.32 -0.06 -9.93
C TYR A 135 15.53 -0.29 -8.64
N LEU A 136 14.26 0.11 -8.60
CA LEU A 136 13.42 -0.03 -7.41
C LEU A 136 13.12 -1.50 -7.08
N LYS A 137 12.90 -2.35 -8.11
CA LYS A 137 12.81 -3.80 -7.91
C LYS A 137 14.11 -4.35 -7.33
N GLY A 138 15.25 -3.86 -7.81
CA GLY A 138 16.54 -4.17 -7.24
C GLY A 138 16.63 -3.74 -5.77
N LEU A 139 16.20 -2.52 -5.50
CA LEU A 139 16.19 -1.92 -4.18
C LEU A 139 15.37 -2.75 -3.18
N MET A 140 14.16 -3.18 -3.57
CA MET A 140 13.26 -4.03 -2.77
C MET A 140 13.73 -5.48 -2.65
N SER A 141 14.42 -6.02 -3.65
CA SER A 141 15.01 -7.38 -3.61
C SER A 141 16.37 -7.44 -2.93
N GLY A 142 16.88 -6.31 -2.43
CA GLY A 142 18.19 -6.22 -1.76
C GLY A 142 19.39 -6.17 -2.72
N SER A 143 19.18 -6.12 -4.03
CA SER A 143 20.27 -5.97 -5.00
C SER A 143 20.69 -4.50 -5.15
N LYS A 144 22.02 -4.26 -5.19
CA LYS A 144 22.59 -2.95 -5.51
C LYS A 144 22.62 -2.77 -7.03
N LEU A 145 21.47 -2.49 -7.63
CA LEU A 145 21.46 -1.93 -8.98
C LEU A 145 21.82 -0.44 -8.87
N GLY A 146 22.85 -0.02 -9.60
CA GLY A 146 23.15 1.39 -9.82
C GLY A 146 22.40 1.90 -11.03
N ILE A 147 21.85 3.11 -10.95
CA ILE A 147 21.35 3.86 -12.11
C ILE A 147 22.13 5.16 -12.25
N GLY A 148 22.19 5.70 -13.48
CA GLY A 148 22.86 6.97 -13.74
C GLY A 148 22.25 8.12 -12.92
N GLY A 149 23.08 9.06 -12.48
CA GLY A 149 22.69 10.15 -11.58
C GLY A 149 21.48 10.95 -12.07
N GLU A 150 21.43 11.27 -13.37
CA GLU A 150 20.30 11.98 -13.98
C GLU A 150 18.97 11.21 -13.87
N ALA A 151 19.00 9.89 -14.09
CA ALA A 151 17.81 9.04 -13.99
C ALA A 151 17.34 8.92 -12.54
N LEU A 152 18.28 8.91 -11.58
CA LEU A 152 17.97 8.89 -10.15
C LEU A 152 17.38 10.22 -9.67
N ASP A 153 17.91 11.34 -10.12
CA ASP A 153 17.41 12.67 -9.76
C ASP A 153 16.01 12.90 -10.33
N GLU A 154 15.75 12.41 -11.54
CA GLU A 154 14.40 12.38 -12.10
C GLU A 154 13.48 11.43 -11.31
N ALA A 155 13.95 10.22 -10.97
CA ALA A 155 13.25 9.26 -10.12
C ALA A 155 12.78 9.87 -8.80
N ARG A 156 13.64 10.64 -8.13
CA ARG A 156 13.34 11.30 -6.85
C ARG A 156 12.22 12.35 -6.92
N LYS A 157 11.80 12.79 -8.11
CA LYS A 157 10.59 13.60 -8.26
C LYS A 157 9.32 12.81 -7.91
N ASN A 158 9.35 11.49 -8.06
CA ASN A 158 8.25 10.62 -7.66
C ASN A 158 8.28 10.41 -6.13
N PRO A 159 7.22 10.77 -5.39
CA PRO A 159 7.17 10.62 -3.95
C PRO A 159 7.33 9.15 -3.50
N LEU A 160 6.90 8.17 -4.31
CA LEU A 160 7.11 6.76 -3.99
C LEU A 160 8.59 6.37 -3.97
N VAL A 161 9.42 6.93 -4.86
CA VAL A 161 10.87 6.64 -4.89
C VAL A 161 11.51 7.08 -3.58
N ARG A 162 11.20 8.31 -3.14
CA ARG A 162 11.70 8.86 -1.87
C ARG A 162 11.28 8.02 -0.68
N ILE A 163 10.03 7.53 -0.68
CA ILE A 163 9.51 6.67 0.39
C ILE A 163 10.23 5.31 0.39
N ILE A 164 10.40 4.66 -0.76
CA ILE A 164 11.07 3.35 -0.86
C ILE A 164 12.54 3.46 -0.41
N GLU A 165 13.27 4.51 -0.83
CA GLU A 165 14.65 4.75 -0.39
C GLU A 165 14.72 4.96 1.13
N LYS A 166 13.80 5.75 1.70
CA LYS A 166 13.72 6.02 3.14
C LYS A 166 13.39 4.75 3.95
N VAL A 167 12.48 3.91 3.46
CA VAL A 167 12.14 2.64 4.13
C VAL A 167 13.33 1.69 4.12
N LYS A 168 14.05 1.60 3.00
CA LYS A 168 15.24 0.76 2.91
C LYS A 168 16.36 1.22 3.83
N SER A 169 16.68 2.53 3.85
CA SER A 169 17.74 3.05 4.72
C SER A 169 17.43 2.82 6.20
N ARG A 170 16.16 2.90 6.61
CA ARG A 170 15.73 2.52 7.97
C ARG A 170 15.92 1.04 8.26
N HIS A 171 15.63 0.17 7.30
CA HIS A 171 15.81 -1.27 7.47
C HIS A 171 17.30 -1.63 7.60
N GLU A 172 18.15 -1.06 6.76
CA GLU A 172 19.61 -1.21 6.83
C GLU A 172 20.16 -0.68 8.16
N ALA A 173 19.72 0.51 8.61
CA ALA A 173 20.12 1.06 9.90
C ALA A 173 19.71 0.18 11.09
N ARG A 174 18.50 -0.43 11.04
CA ARG A 174 18.04 -1.37 12.08
C ARG A 174 18.90 -2.63 12.13
N LEU A 175 19.28 -3.18 10.98
CA LEU A 175 20.14 -4.37 10.89
C LEU A 175 21.56 -4.10 11.42
N LEU A 176 22.07 -2.88 11.29
CA LEU A 176 23.37 -2.47 11.84
C LEU A 176 23.35 -2.19 13.35
N SER A 177 22.16 -2.00 13.93
CA SER A 177 21.96 -1.69 15.35
C SER A 177 21.55 -2.88 16.22
N ALA A 178 21.38 -4.07 15.63
CA ALA A 178 20.96 -5.32 16.27
C ALA A 178 22.13 -6.30 16.39
#